data_AF-A0A1V5LFH1-F1
#
_entry.id   AF-A0A1V5LFH1-F1
#
_cell.length_a   1.000
_cell.length_b   1.000
_cell.length_c   1.000
_cell.angle_alpha   90.00
_cell.angle_beta   90.00
_cell.angle_gamma   90.00
#
_symmetry.space_group_name_H-M   'P 1'
#
loop_
_entity.id
_entity.type
_entity.pdbx_description
1 polymer ?
#
loop_
_entity_poly.entity_id
_entity_poly.type
_entity_poly.pdbx_seq_one_letter_code
_entity_poly.pdbx_strand_id
1 'polypeptide(L)'
;MGESTLLAEFDRVNGLNYDTGFAAVRTDTVINGHRYYYRFTNTNLLSGWPGEYWFAVTSFDRGNPKNRLPSLESSVLENKTYAIIGSPARKAGSSLPVGVFPNPYRGQAMWDGDSDRQQMLWFFNLPAEAEVRIYTLAGDVVDEFIHHGATYKGEDVELMQQRIGGSNTVLPGGLHAWDLISAFDQAIATGLYFFSVKDLQSGEIQTGKFVVIK
;
A
#
# COMPACT_ATOMS: atom_id res chain seq x y z
N MET A 1 15.21 13.89 9.70
CA MET A 1 14.70 12.60 10.23
C MET A 1 13.21 12.76 10.34
N GLY A 2 12.42 11.97 9.62
CA GLY A 2 10.95 12.09 9.68
C GLY A 2 10.46 11.81 11.09
N GLU A 3 9.59 12.66 11.61
CA GLU A 3 8.97 12.46 12.92
C GLU A 3 8.12 11.19 12.88
N SER A 4 8.48 10.20 13.70
CA SER A 4 7.62 9.04 13.98
C SER A 4 6.73 9.36 15.17
N THR A 5 5.46 8.95 15.11
CA THR A 5 4.56 9.06 16.26
C THR A 5 4.34 7.69 16.89
N LEU A 6 4.46 7.59 18.22
CA LEU A 6 4.09 6.39 18.96
C LEU A 6 2.58 6.14 18.82
N LEU A 7 2.21 4.99 18.27
CA LEU A 7 0.80 4.61 18.08
C LEU A 7 0.22 3.92 19.32
N ALA A 8 0.99 3.02 19.93
CA ALA A 8 0.61 2.30 21.14
C ALA A 8 1.82 1.64 21.78
N GLU A 9 1.75 1.44 23.10
CA GLU A 9 2.73 0.71 23.88
C GLU A 9 2.01 -0.28 24.81
N PHE A 10 2.49 -1.51 24.84
CA PHE A 10 1.92 -2.59 25.64
C PHE A 10 3.02 -3.26 26.47
N ASP A 11 2.79 -3.35 27.77
CA ASP A 11 3.74 -3.90 28.72
C ASP A 11 3.08 -4.98 29.58
N ARG A 12 3.86 -5.99 29.97
CA ARG A 12 3.35 -7.07 30.81
C ARG A 12 3.21 -6.55 32.24
N VAL A 13 2.02 -6.66 32.82
CA VAL A 13 1.78 -6.37 34.24
C VAL A 13 2.64 -7.28 35.14
N ASN A 14 3.77 -6.76 35.63
CA ASN A 14 4.73 -7.48 36.45
C ASN A 14 5.45 -6.59 37.49
N GLY A 15 5.10 -5.31 37.60
CA GLY A 15 5.69 -4.38 38.56
C GLY A 15 6.98 -3.72 38.07
N LEU A 16 7.23 -3.77 36.75
CA LEU A 16 8.35 -3.11 36.08
C LEU A 16 7.78 -2.22 34.97
N ASN A 17 8.40 -1.05 34.76
CA ASN A 17 8.01 -0.09 33.71
C ASN A 17 6.55 0.37 33.83
N TYR A 18 5.78 0.34 32.74
CA TYR A 18 4.47 1.00 32.65
C TYR A 18 3.28 0.08 32.94
N ASP A 19 3.47 -1.25 32.91
CA ASP A 19 2.45 -2.25 33.26
C ASP A 19 1.09 -2.04 32.54
N THR A 20 1.09 -1.60 31.27
CA THR A 20 -0.14 -1.24 30.53
C THR A 20 -1.05 -2.42 30.16
N GLY A 21 -0.50 -3.63 30.18
CA GLY A 21 -1.19 -4.88 29.83
C GLY A 21 -1.44 -5.05 28.33
N PHE A 22 -1.92 -6.25 27.96
CA PHE A 22 -2.22 -6.59 26.55
C PHE A 22 -3.71 -6.78 26.28
N ALA A 23 -4.58 -6.49 27.25
CA ALA A 23 -6.02 -6.76 27.15
C ALA A 23 -6.66 -6.02 25.97
N ALA A 24 -6.26 -4.76 25.72
CA ALA A 24 -6.81 -3.92 24.66
C ALA A 24 -6.52 -4.45 23.24
N VAL A 25 -5.44 -5.21 23.06
CA VAL A 25 -5.04 -5.78 21.77
C VAL A 25 -5.24 -7.28 21.67
N ARG A 26 -5.73 -7.94 22.73
CA ARG A 26 -5.91 -9.39 22.76
C ARG A 26 -7.00 -9.81 21.78
N THR A 27 -6.58 -10.29 20.61
CA THR A 27 -7.44 -10.74 19.54
C THR A 27 -6.79 -11.93 18.87
N ASP A 28 -7.44 -13.07 18.95
CA ASP A 28 -7.00 -14.28 18.25
C ASP A 28 -7.19 -14.10 16.75
N THR A 29 -6.09 -14.09 16.01
CA THR A 29 -6.05 -13.81 14.58
C THR A 29 -5.12 -14.82 13.91
N VAL A 30 -5.48 -15.31 12.73
CA VAL A 30 -4.59 -16.16 11.92
C VAL A 30 -4.23 -15.40 10.64
N ILE A 31 -2.93 -15.26 10.38
CA ILE A 31 -2.39 -14.62 9.17
C ILE A 31 -1.45 -15.64 8.52
N ASN A 32 -1.70 -16.00 7.27
CA ASN A 32 -0.90 -16.99 6.51
C ASN A 32 -0.70 -18.32 7.27
N GLY A 33 -1.72 -18.79 7.98
CA GLY A 33 -1.65 -20.02 8.78
C GLY A 33 -0.94 -19.89 10.14
N HIS A 34 -0.33 -18.74 10.44
CA HIS A 34 0.27 -18.46 11.74
C HIS A 34 -0.73 -17.79 12.67
N ARG A 35 -0.84 -18.31 13.90
CA ARG A 35 -1.73 -17.77 14.94
C ARG A 35 -1.04 -16.66 15.72
N TYR A 36 -1.71 -15.52 15.82
CA TYR A 36 -1.33 -14.33 16.56
C TYR A 36 -2.38 -14.08 17.64
N TYR A 37 -1.93 -13.72 18.84
CA TYR A 37 -2.82 -13.48 19.99
C TYR A 37 -3.14 -11.99 20.19
N TYR A 38 -2.43 -11.12 19.48
CA TYR A 38 -2.56 -9.67 19.61
C TYR A 38 -2.71 -9.03 18.23
N ARG A 39 -3.62 -8.05 18.13
CA ARG A 39 -3.83 -7.24 16.94
C ARG A 39 -4.04 -5.80 17.33
N PHE A 40 -3.23 -4.92 16.76
CA PHE A 40 -3.44 -3.48 16.78
C PHE A 40 -3.99 -3.04 15.41
N THR A 41 -4.96 -2.12 15.42
CA THR A 41 -5.58 -1.60 14.20
C THR A 41 -5.44 -0.10 14.16
N ASN A 42 -4.66 0.40 13.20
CA ASN A 42 -4.56 1.83 12.91
C ASN A 42 -5.60 2.19 11.83
N THR A 43 -6.36 3.26 12.03
CA THR A 43 -7.46 3.69 11.16
C THR A 43 -7.25 5.12 10.65
N ASN A 44 -8.09 5.59 9.74
CA ASN A 44 -8.04 6.95 9.18
C ASN A 44 -6.75 7.27 8.42
N LEU A 45 -6.13 6.24 7.83
CA LEU A 45 -4.97 6.39 6.95
C LEU A 45 -5.43 6.64 5.51
N LEU A 46 -4.72 7.51 4.80
CA LEU A 46 -5.01 7.80 3.40
C LEU A 46 -4.47 6.69 2.50
N SER A 47 -5.15 6.39 1.40
CA SER A 47 -4.73 5.33 0.48
C SER A 47 -3.70 5.82 -0.54
N GLY A 48 -2.74 4.95 -0.89
CA GLY A 48 -1.84 5.16 -2.03
C GLY A 48 -0.73 6.19 -1.84
N TRP A 49 -0.23 6.40 -0.62
CA TRP A 49 0.86 7.35 -0.32
C TRP A 49 2.22 6.64 -0.17
N PRO A 50 3.11 6.68 -1.19
CA PRO A 50 4.40 6.01 -1.12
C PRO A 50 5.37 6.74 -0.20
N GLY A 51 6.03 6.00 0.69
CA GLY A 51 7.07 6.52 1.58
C GLY A 51 6.55 7.24 2.83
N GLU A 52 5.25 7.53 2.91
CA GLU A 52 4.66 8.24 4.04
C GLU A 52 4.37 7.33 5.24
N TYR A 53 3.84 6.13 4.97
CA TYR A 53 3.48 5.19 6.02
C TYR A 53 4.52 4.08 6.17
N TRP A 54 5.08 4.00 7.36
CA TRP A 54 5.86 2.86 7.81
C TRP A 54 5.50 2.52 9.25
N PHE A 55 5.66 1.26 9.59
CA PHE A 55 5.39 0.73 10.92
C PHE A 55 6.61 0.00 11.43
N ALA A 56 6.90 0.15 12.71
CA ALA A 56 7.89 -0.64 13.42
C ALA A 56 7.24 -1.24 14.66
N VAL A 57 7.52 -2.51 14.90
CA VAL A 57 7.18 -3.16 16.17
C VAL A 57 8.49 -3.37 16.90
N THR A 58 8.65 -2.69 18.02
CA THR A 58 9.84 -2.77 18.86
C THR A 58 9.53 -3.49 20.16
N SER A 59 10.58 -3.88 20.88
CA SER A 59 10.47 -4.52 22.18
C SER A 59 11.52 -3.96 23.13
N PHE A 60 11.17 -3.98 24.42
CA PHE A 60 12.03 -3.53 25.50
C PHE A 60 12.56 -4.74 26.28
N ASP A 61 13.84 -4.69 26.64
CA ASP A 61 14.38 -5.62 27.64
C ASP A 61 13.97 -5.19 29.07
N ARG A 62 14.25 -6.03 30.07
CA ARG A 62 13.93 -5.71 31.48
C ARG A 62 14.97 -4.81 32.15
N GLY A 63 16.03 -4.44 31.44
CA GLY A 63 17.24 -3.87 32.03
C GLY A 63 17.85 -4.77 33.12
N ASN A 64 18.67 -4.16 33.97
CA ASN A 64 19.20 -4.79 35.18
C ASN A 64 19.31 -3.76 36.32
N PRO A 65 18.24 -3.59 37.12
CA PRO A 65 18.21 -2.62 38.21
C PRO A 65 19.31 -2.81 39.25
N LYS A 66 19.71 -4.06 39.52
CA LYS A 66 20.79 -4.37 40.48
C LYS A 66 22.14 -3.79 40.03
N ASN A 67 22.36 -3.72 38.72
CA ASN A 67 23.56 -3.15 38.12
C ASN A 67 23.35 -1.73 37.56
N ARG A 68 22.20 -1.08 37.89
CA ARG A 68 21.82 0.25 37.38
C ARG A 68 21.78 0.35 35.84
N LEU A 69 21.45 -0.76 35.17
CA LEU A 69 21.25 -0.76 33.73
C LEU A 69 19.76 -0.53 33.43
N PRO A 70 19.40 0.56 32.72
CA PRO A 70 18.02 0.80 32.33
C PRO A 70 17.55 -0.21 31.28
N SER A 71 16.24 -0.24 31.07
CA SER A 71 15.64 -0.96 29.95
C SER A 71 16.08 -0.33 28.62
N LEU A 72 16.35 -1.16 27.62
CA LEU A 72 16.70 -0.73 26.27
C LEU A 72 15.66 -1.22 25.26
N GLU A 73 15.34 -0.35 24.29
CA GLU A 73 14.46 -0.64 23.17
C GLU A 73 15.26 -1.20 21.99
N SER A 74 14.71 -2.20 21.30
CA SER A 74 15.21 -2.60 19.97
C SER A 74 15.09 -1.44 18.98
N SER A 75 16.03 -1.35 18.02
CA SER A 75 16.05 -0.24 17.05
C SER A 75 14.74 -0.11 16.24
N VAL A 76 14.13 1.07 16.29
CA VAL A 76 12.94 1.42 15.48
C VAL A 76 13.24 1.35 14.00
N LEU A 77 14.42 1.82 13.57
CA LEU A 77 14.80 1.87 12.16
C LEU A 77 15.07 0.47 11.58
N GLU A 78 15.65 -0.43 12.35
CA GLU A 78 15.90 -1.81 11.91
C GLU A 78 14.61 -2.64 11.80
N ASN A 79 13.59 -2.28 12.58
CA ASN A 79 12.27 -2.93 12.55
C ASN A 79 11.26 -2.22 11.64
N LYS A 80 11.69 -1.20 10.90
CA LYS A 80 10.83 -0.40 10.03
C LYS A 80 10.41 -1.18 8.78
N THR A 81 9.11 -1.23 8.52
CA THR A 81 8.52 -1.78 7.29
C THR A 81 7.60 -0.74 6.67
N TYR A 82 7.79 -0.43 5.38
CA TYR A 82 6.88 0.44 4.64
C TYR A 82 5.58 -0.29 4.31
N ALA A 83 4.47 0.43 4.31
CA ALA A 83 3.17 -0.11 3.92
C ALA A 83 2.40 0.89 3.06
N ILE A 84 1.85 0.42 1.96
CA ILE A 84 0.86 1.17 1.19
C ILE A 84 -0.52 0.79 1.69
N ILE A 85 -1.30 1.80 2.06
CA ILE A 85 -2.68 1.62 2.50
C ILE A 85 -3.60 1.64 1.28
N GLY A 86 -4.61 0.77 1.27
CA GLY A 86 -5.68 0.80 0.29
C GLY A 86 -6.52 -0.47 0.28
N SER A 87 -7.25 -0.69 -0.80
CA SER A 87 -8.14 -1.83 -0.97
C SER A 87 -7.40 -3.17 -1.02
N PRO A 88 -7.87 -4.18 -0.28
CA PRO A 88 -7.40 -5.54 -0.47
C PRO A 88 -7.84 -6.10 -1.83
N ALA A 89 -7.29 -7.25 -2.21
CA ALA A 89 -7.75 -7.98 -3.40
C ALA A 89 -9.28 -8.17 -3.39
N ARG A 90 -9.94 -7.74 -4.47
CA ARG A 90 -11.38 -7.86 -4.65
C ARG A 90 -11.75 -9.32 -4.89
N LYS A 91 -12.78 -9.79 -4.20
CA LYS A 91 -13.39 -11.10 -4.44
C LYS A 91 -14.33 -11.04 -5.64
N ALA A 92 -14.35 -12.10 -6.46
CA ALA A 92 -15.30 -12.25 -7.54
C ALA A 92 -16.76 -12.10 -7.05
N GLY A 93 -17.60 -11.42 -7.83
CA GLY A 93 -19.00 -11.12 -7.46
C GLY A 93 -19.18 -10.05 -6.38
N SER A 94 -18.11 -9.41 -5.91
CA SER A 94 -18.20 -8.24 -5.02
C SER A 94 -18.86 -7.06 -5.73
N SER A 95 -19.69 -6.30 -5.01
CA SER A 95 -20.28 -5.06 -5.50
C SER A 95 -19.32 -3.87 -5.51
N LEU A 96 -18.08 -4.04 -5.03
CA LEU A 96 -17.07 -2.98 -5.01
C LEU A 96 -16.56 -2.73 -6.44
N PRO A 97 -16.72 -1.52 -6.99
CA PRO A 97 -16.25 -1.24 -8.34
C PRO A 97 -14.73 -1.12 -8.37
N VAL A 98 -14.11 -1.60 -9.46
CA VAL A 98 -12.76 -1.18 -9.82
C VAL A 98 -12.74 0.31 -10.11
N GLY A 99 -11.65 0.98 -9.76
CA GLY A 99 -11.54 2.41 -9.97
C GLY A 99 -10.11 2.87 -10.09
N VAL A 100 -9.97 4.18 -10.35
CA VAL A 100 -8.68 4.86 -10.47
C VAL A 100 -8.67 6.09 -9.55
N PHE A 101 -7.54 6.34 -8.88
CA PHE A 101 -7.30 7.60 -8.18
C PHE A 101 -5.85 8.12 -8.35
N PRO A 102 -5.63 9.45 -8.44
CA PRO A 102 -6.66 10.49 -8.45
C PRO A 102 -7.44 10.44 -9.77
N ASN A 103 -8.70 10.83 -9.71
CA ASN A 103 -9.57 10.93 -10.87
C ASN A 103 -10.54 12.10 -10.70
N PRO A 104 -10.39 13.22 -11.45
CA PRO A 104 -9.39 13.43 -12.50
C PRO A 104 -7.96 13.50 -11.94
N TYR A 105 -6.99 13.03 -12.72
CA TYR A 105 -5.57 13.30 -12.51
C TYR A 105 -5.28 14.72 -13.04
N ARG A 106 -4.74 15.60 -12.19
CA ARG A 106 -4.58 17.04 -12.48
C ARG A 106 -3.12 17.47 -12.32
N GLY A 107 -2.37 17.54 -13.40
CA GLY A 107 -0.97 18.01 -13.45
C GLY A 107 -0.04 17.12 -12.62
N GLN A 108 -0.08 17.30 -11.31
CA GLN A 108 0.64 16.53 -10.30
C GLN A 108 -0.29 16.17 -9.13
N ALA A 109 -0.33 14.89 -8.79
CA ALA A 109 -0.80 14.40 -7.50
C ALA A 109 0.20 14.76 -6.40
N MET A 110 -0.28 14.80 -5.14
CA MET A 110 0.55 15.18 -3.98
C MET A 110 1.75 14.25 -3.74
N TRP A 111 1.74 13.05 -4.29
CA TRP A 111 2.82 12.09 -4.16
C TRP A 111 3.80 12.09 -5.34
N ASP A 112 3.47 12.75 -6.45
CA ASP A 112 4.28 12.73 -7.66
C ASP A 112 5.62 13.44 -7.45
N GLY A 113 6.60 13.07 -8.28
CA GLY A 113 7.87 13.78 -8.39
C GLY A 113 7.85 14.89 -9.44
N ASP A 114 9.04 15.40 -9.74
CA ASP A 114 9.23 16.58 -10.59
C ASP A 114 9.24 16.25 -12.10
N SER A 115 9.27 14.97 -12.48
CA SER A 115 9.30 14.53 -13.88
C SER A 115 8.07 13.73 -14.29
N ASP A 116 7.81 13.67 -15.60
CA ASP A 116 6.70 12.88 -16.18
C ASP A 116 6.77 11.38 -15.81
N ARG A 117 7.97 10.84 -15.59
CA ARG A 117 8.18 9.44 -15.15
C ARG A 117 7.92 9.22 -13.66
N GLN A 118 7.73 10.30 -12.92
CA GLN A 118 7.40 10.28 -11.50
C GLN A 118 5.94 10.68 -11.27
N GLN A 119 5.12 10.63 -12.33
CA GLN A 119 3.67 10.75 -12.25
C GLN A 119 3.07 9.35 -12.06
N MET A 120 2.06 9.21 -11.21
CA MET A 120 1.32 7.96 -11.16
C MET A 120 -0.13 8.12 -10.71
N LEU A 121 -0.95 7.16 -11.13
CA LEU A 121 -2.26 6.91 -10.59
C LEU A 121 -2.36 5.48 -10.06
N TRP A 122 -3.35 5.22 -9.24
CA TRP A 122 -3.63 3.92 -8.65
C TRP A 122 -4.89 3.34 -9.24
N PHE A 123 -4.79 2.12 -9.75
CA PHE A 123 -5.93 1.22 -9.85
C PHE A 123 -6.21 0.60 -8.49
N PHE A 124 -7.48 0.53 -8.10
CA PHE A 124 -7.91 -0.02 -6.81
C PHE A 124 -9.12 -0.95 -6.95
N ASN A 125 -9.39 -1.73 -5.90
CA ASN A 125 -10.32 -2.85 -5.88
C ASN A 125 -10.04 -3.87 -6.99
N LEU A 126 -8.77 -4.07 -7.35
CA LEU A 126 -8.39 -5.07 -8.33
C LEU A 126 -8.60 -6.49 -7.77
N PRO A 127 -8.98 -7.47 -8.59
CA PRO A 127 -8.87 -8.89 -8.23
C PRO A 127 -7.43 -9.26 -7.87
N ALA A 128 -7.24 -10.38 -7.17
CA ALA A 128 -5.89 -10.84 -6.84
C ALA A 128 -5.03 -11.13 -8.08
N GLU A 129 -5.66 -11.62 -9.15
CA GLU A 129 -5.02 -11.88 -10.45
C GLU A 129 -5.87 -11.20 -11.52
N ALA A 130 -5.30 -10.19 -12.18
CA ALA A 130 -6.08 -9.36 -13.09
C ALA A 130 -5.29 -8.90 -14.31
N GLU A 131 -5.96 -8.81 -15.44
CA GLU A 131 -5.48 -8.15 -16.65
C GLU A 131 -6.13 -6.77 -16.74
N VAL A 132 -5.31 -5.73 -16.84
CA VAL A 132 -5.77 -4.34 -16.98
C VAL A 132 -5.37 -3.84 -18.36
N ARG A 133 -6.33 -3.26 -19.08
CA ARG A 133 -6.10 -2.60 -20.36
C ARG A 133 -6.64 -1.19 -20.33
N ILE A 134 -5.87 -0.26 -20.90
CA ILE A 134 -6.17 1.17 -20.93
C ILE A 134 -6.35 1.58 -22.38
N TYR A 135 -7.36 2.41 -22.64
CA TYR A 135 -7.79 2.81 -23.97
C TYR A 135 -7.99 4.31 -24.09
N THR A 136 -7.73 4.83 -25.28
CA THR A 136 -8.19 6.18 -25.68
C THR A 136 -9.70 6.18 -25.90
N LEU A 137 -10.30 7.37 -26.05
CA LEU A 137 -11.70 7.51 -26.47
C LEU A 137 -11.99 6.87 -27.85
N ALA A 138 -10.99 6.79 -28.73
CA ALA A 138 -11.11 6.17 -30.04
C ALA A 138 -11.05 4.62 -29.97
N GLY A 139 -10.72 4.05 -28.80
CA GLY A 139 -10.58 2.61 -28.60
C GLY A 139 -9.18 2.07 -28.85
N ASP A 140 -8.20 2.94 -29.12
CA ASP A 140 -6.80 2.53 -29.26
C ASP A 140 -6.25 2.08 -27.91
N VAL A 141 -5.51 0.97 -27.89
CA VAL A 141 -4.83 0.49 -26.68
C VAL A 141 -3.67 1.43 -26.37
N VAL A 142 -3.71 1.99 -25.17
CA VAL A 142 -2.66 2.85 -24.61
C VAL A 142 -1.62 2.02 -23.89
N ASP A 143 -2.08 1.11 -23.03
CA ASP A 143 -1.22 0.22 -22.27
C ASP A 143 -1.98 -1.03 -21.76
N GLU A 144 -1.23 -2.07 -21.43
CA GLU A 144 -1.73 -3.34 -20.90
C GLU A 144 -0.73 -3.94 -19.91
N PHE A 145 -1.22 -4.35 -18.74
CA PHE A 145 -0.41 -5.02 -17.73
C PHE A 145 -1.19 -6.09 -16.95
N ILE A 146 -0.45 -7.02 -16.34
CA ILE A 146 -0.99 -8.04 -15.45
C ILE A 146 -0.68 -7.67 -14.00
N HIS A 147 -1.71 -7.66 -13.16
CA HIS A 147 -1.60 -7.46 -11.73
C HIS A 147 -1.59 -8.81 -11.00
N HIS A 148 -0.51 -9.04 -10.24
CA HIS A 148 -0.34 -10.16 -9.33
C HIS A 148 -0.35 -9.65 -7.89
N GLY A 149 -1.52 -9.55 -7.27
CA GLY A 149 -1.70 -8.87 -5.98
C GLY A 149 -0.87 -9.44 -4.83
N ALA A 150 -0.57 -10.74 -4.85
CA ALA A 150 0.26 -11.38 -3.83
C ALA A 150 1.74 -10.98 -3.91
N THR A 151 2.24 -10.68 -5.11
CA THR A 151 3.67 -10.43 -5.35
C THR A 151 3.97 -8.99 -5.73
N TYR A 152 2.97 -8.19 -6.11
CA TYR A 152 3.16 -6.81 -6.53
C TYR A 152 3.76 -5.93 -5.43
N LYS A 153 4.83 -5.23 -5.76
CA LYS A 153 5.60 -4.31 -4.89
C LYS A 153 5.77 -2.91 -5.47
N GLY A 154 5.15 -2.60 -6.61
CA GLY A 154 5.35 -1.34 -7.32
C GLY A 154 6.69 -1.28 -8.06
N GLU A 155 7.24 -2.44 -8.42
CA GLU A 155 8.50 -2.60 -9.11
C GLU A 155 8.50 -2.09 -10.55
N ASP A 156 7.32 -1.88 -11.14
CA ASP A 156 7.11 -1.36 -12.49
C ASP A 156 7.00 0.17 -12.55
N VAL A 157 6.89 0.86 -11.41
CA VAL A 157 6.76 2.33 -11.35
C VAL A 157 8.01 2.94 -10.72
N GLU A 158 8.67 3.85 -11.44
CA GLU A 158 9.92 4.48 -11.00
C GLU A 158 9.77 5.22 -9.66
N LEU A 159 8.69 6.01 -9.50
CA LEU A 159 8.39 6.73 -8.26
C LEU A 159 8.28 5.79 -7.06
N MET A 160 7.64 4.64 -7.24
CA MET A 160 7.48 3.64 -6.19
C MET A 160 8.83 3.08 -5.77
N GLN A 161 9.67 2.68 -6.72
CA GLN A 161 11.03 2.21 -6.42
C GLN A 161 11.85 3.26 -5.64
N GLN A 162 11.79 4.53 -6.06
CA GLN A 162 12.50 5.63 -5.41
C GLN A 162 12.01 5.91 -3.97
N ARG A 163 10.71 5.83 -3.72
CA ARG A 163 10.10 6.24 -2.45
C ARG A 163 10.09 5.15 -1.37
N ILE A 164 9.91 3.89 -1.76
CA ILE A 164 9.70 2.80 -0.80
C ILE A 164 10.74 1.66 -0.85
N GLY A 165 11.58 1.58 -1.89
CA GLY A 165 12.65 0.58 -1.99
C GLY A 165 12.10 -0.86 -2.06
N GLY A 166 12.11 -1.46 -3.25
CA GLY A 166 11.27 -2.59 -3.64
C GLY A 166 11.34 -3.91 -2.85
N SER A 167 12.15 -4.07 -1.80
CA SER A 167 12.33 -5.38 -1.14
C SER A 167 11.54 -5.60 0.16
N ASN A 168 11.11 -4.55 0.89
CA ASN A 168 10.44 -4.73 2.19
C ASN A 168 9.21 -3.84 2.40
N THR A 169 8.37 -3.73 1.35
CA THR A 169 7.10 -2.99 1.41
C THR A 169 5.90 -3.94 1.36
N VAL A 170 4.90 -3.66 2.18
CA VAL A 170 3.61 -4.34 2.18
C VAL A 170 2.61 -3.56 1.33
N LEU A 171 2.00 -4.22 0.34
CA LEU A 171 0.88 -3.69 -0.44
C LEU A 171 -0.37 -4.54 -0.14
N PRO A 172 -1.59 -3.98 -0.28
CA PRO A 172 -2.82 -4.65 0.15
C PRO A 172 -3.31 -5.71 -0.86
N GLY A 173 -2.71 -5.80 -2.04
CA GLY A 173 -3.00 -6.82 -3.06
C GLY A 173 -4.23 -6.56 -3.93
N GLY A 174 -4.90 -5.43 -3.76
CA GLY A 174 -5.93 -4.94 -4.69
C GLY A 174 -5.61 -3.54 -5.23
N LEU A 175 -4.34 -3.11 -5.12
CA LEU A 175 -3.83 -1.86 -5.67
C LEU A 175 -2.71 -2.14 -6.66
N HIS A 176 -2.68 -1.37 -7.75
CA HIS A 176 -1.60 -1.35 -8.74
C HIS A 176 -1.36 0.10 -9.17
N ALA A 177 -0.12 0.58 -9.11
CA ALA A 177 0.25 1.92 -9.57
C ALA A 177 0.58 1.88 -11.06
N TRP A 178 0.16 2.88 -11.81
CA TRP A 178 0.47 3.04 -13.23
C TRP A 178 1.05 4.43 -13.46
N ASP A 179 2.13 4.52 -14.23
CA ASP A 179 3.00 5.70 -14.37
C ASP A 179 2.55 6.69 -15.46
N LEU A 180 1.37 6.48 -16.05
CA LEU A 180 0.85 7.29 -17.16
C LEU A 180 1.72 7.22 -18.42
N ILE A 181 2.52 6.16 -18.58
CA ILE A 181 3.30 5.89 -19.79
C ILE A 181 2.59 4.83 -20.63
N SER A 182 2.48 5.09 -21.93
CA SER A 182 1.93 4.14 -22.89
C SER A 182 2.90 2.99 -23.16
N ALA A 183 2.40 1.90 -23.76
CA ALA A 183 3.20 0.77 -24.21
C ALA A 183 4.34 1.13 -25.20
N PHE A 184 4.34 2.36 -25.74
CA PHE A 184 5.38 2.90 -26.63
C PHE A 184 6.39 3.82 -25.91
N ASP A 185 6.45 3.78 -24.57
CA ASP A 185 7.34 4.61 -23.72
C ASP A 185 7.12 6.13 -23.93
N GLN A 186 5.85 6.52 -24.07
CA GLN A 186 5.45 7.92 -24.18
C GLN A 186 4.42 8.27 -23.12
N ALA A 187 4.64 9.38 -22.42
CA ALA A 187 3.67 9.93 -21.48
C ALA A 187 2.37 10.28 -22.20
N ILE A 188 1.23 9.88 -21.63
CA ILE A 188 -0.07 10.12 -22.23
C ILE A 188 -0.44 11.62 -22.21
N ALA A 189 -1.32 12.03 -23.12
CA ALA A 189 -1.80 13.41 -23.21
C ALA A 189 -3.03 13.68 -22.31
N THR A 190 -3.38 14.95 -22.12
CA THR A 190 -4.66 15.36 -21.55
C THR A 190 -5.82 14.73 -22.33
N GLY A 191 -6.76 14.10 -21.63
CA GLY A 191 -7.87 13.40 -22.28
C GLY A 191 -8.73 12.55 -21.35
N LEU A 192 -9.82 12.02 -21.92
CA LEU A 192 -10.64 10.99 -21.30
C LEU A 192 -10.16 9.62 -21.76
N TYR A 193 -9.89 8.74 -20.82
CA TYR A 193 -9.44 7.37 -21.04
C TYR A 193 -10.43 6.39 -20.43
N PHE A 194 -10.48 5.20 -21.03
CA PHE A 194 -11.25 4.07 -20.53
C PHE A 194 -10.30 2.96 -20.10
N PHE A 195 -10.78 2.09 -19.23
CA PHE A 195 -10.04 0.89 -18.90
C PHE A 195 -10.98 -0.29 -18.71
N SER A 196 -10.45 -1.49 -18.91
CA SER A 196 -11.08 -2.75 -18.52
C SER A 196 -10.18 -3.50 -17.55
N VAL A 197 -10.79 -4.10 -16.53
CA VAL A 197 -10.14 -5.02 -15.61
C VAL A 197 -10.84 -6.37 -15.74
N LYS A 198 -10.09 -7.38 -16.17
CA LYS A 198 -10.54 -8.76 -16.24
C LYS A 198 -9.96 -9.54 -15.07
N ASP A 199 -10.82 -10.11 -14.23
CA ASP A 199 -10.42 -11.12 -13.25
C ASP A 199 -9.99 -12.39 -13.99
N LEU A 200 -8.73 -12.78 -13.83
CA LEU A 200 -8.16 -13.93 -14.54
C LEU A 200 -8.61 -15.27 -13.97
N GLN A 201 -9.19 -15.30 -12.77
CA GLN A 201 -9.71 -16.50 -12.14
C GLN A 201 -11.18 -16.73 -12.50
N SER A 202 -12.01 -15.68 -12.42
CA SER A 202 -13.46 -15.80 -12.68
C SER A 202 -13.87 -15.46 -14.11
N GLY A 203 -13.05 -14.70 -14.84
CA GLY A 203 -13.40 -14.13 -16.14
C GLY A 203 -14.30 -12.90 -16.07
N GLU A 204 -14.67 -12.43 -14.86
CA GLU A 204 -15.46 -11.22 -14.66
C GLU A 204 -14.72 -9.99 -15.24
N ILE A 205 -15.40 -9.19 -16.07
CA ILE A 205 -14.85 -7.96 -16.62
C ILE A 205 -15.60 -6.78 -16.04
N GLN A 206 -14.86 -5.82 -15.50
CA GLN A 206 -15.37 -4.50 -15.15
C GLN A 206 -14.69 -3.44 -16.00
N THR A 207 -15.41 -2.36 -16.29
CA THR A 207 -14.88 -1.23 -17.05
C THR A 207 -15.02 0.05 -16.25
N GLY A 208 -14.10 0.99 -16.46
CA GLY A 208 -14.20 2.32 -15.88
C GLY A 208 -13.58 3.36 -16.80
N LYS A 209 -13.47 4.58 -16.27
CA LYS A 209 -12.90 5.73 -16.98
C LYS A 209 -12.15 6.63 -16.04
N PHE A 210 -11.15 7.32 -16.56
CA PHE A 210 -10.45 8.37 -15.84
C PHE A 210 -10.10 9.53 -16.78
N VAL A 211 -9.91 10.70 -16.21
CA VAL A 211 -9.57 11.92 -16.94
C VAL A 211 -8.18 12.38 -16.52
N VAL A 212 -7.35 12.72 -17.49
CA VAL A 212 -6.04 13.35 -17.29
C VAL A 212 -6.12 14.80 -17.75
N ILE A 213 -5.66 15.72 -16.92
CA ILE A 213 -5.59 17.16 -17.17
C ILE A 213 -4.16 17.61 -16.83
N LYS A 214 -3.28 17.71 -17.83
CA LYS A 214 -1.94 18.28 -17.68
C LYS A 214 -1.98 19.81 -17.71
#